data_AF-A0A9Y2IQZ0-F1
#
_entry.id   AF-A0A9Y2IQZ0-F1
#
_cell.length_a   1.000
_cell.length_b   1.000
_cell.length_c   1.000
_cell.angle_alpha   90.00
_cell.angle_beta   90.00
_cell.angle_gamma   90.00
#
_symmetry.space_group_name_H-M   'P 1'
#
loop_
_entity.id
_entity.type
_entity.pdbx_description
1 polymer ?
#
loop_
_entity_poly.entity_id
_entity_poly.type
_entity_poly.pdbx_seq_one_letter_code
_entity_poly.pdbx_strand_id
1 'polypeptide(L)'
;MIGTAARFTESKVYAGLGDLPHFNPDDDQDPLHPAVVALRAEVGAADGVLICTPEYAGGLPGSFKNLLDWTVGGGEIYGKPVSWINASSVAAPTGGADAHKSLRKVLTYAGARIVEDACARIPIPRHTASDGVITDPDLRGRIAMAVSRLVEATKA
;
A
#
# COMPACT_ATOMS: atom_id res chain seq x y z
N MET A 1 1.15 21.19 -33.25
CA MET A 1 0.79 21.94 -32.03
C MET A 1 1.21 21.11 -30.84
N ILE A 2 1.96 21.74 -29.94
CA ILE A 2 2.68 21.18 -28.79
C ILE A 2 1.69 20.77 -27.69
N GLY A 3 2.00 19.68 -26.96
CA GLY A 3 1.24 19.29 -25.78
C GLY A 3 1.69 17.99 -25.12
N THR A 4 2.99 17.76 -24.91
CA THR A 4 3.44 16.78 -23.91
C THR A 4 3.19 17.37 -22.53
N ALA A 5 2.00 17.13 -21.97
CA ALA A 5 1.75 17.40 -20.57
C ALA A 5 2.65 16.49 -19.74
N ALA A 6 3.73 17.03 -19.17
CA ALA A 6 4.35 16.46 -17.99
C ALA A 6 3.25 16.40 -16.91
N ARG A 7 2.71 15.22 -16.66
CA ARG A 7 1.63 15.02 -15.69
C ARG A 7 2.25 14.72 -14.33
N PHE A 8 1.95 15.57 -13.36
CA PHE A 8 2.38 15.39 -11.98
C PHE A 8 1.61 14.22 -11.34
N THR A 9 2.32 13.37 -10.60
CA THR A 9 1.70 12.45 -9.64
C THR A 9 1.80 13.12 -8.27
N GLU A 10 0.67 13.43 -7.66
CA GLU A 10 0.62 13.82 -6.26
C GLU A 10 0.52 12.56 -5.41
N SER A 11 1.32 12.46 -4.35
CA SER A 11 1.26 11.37 -3.40
C SER A 11 1.04 11.92 -2.00
N LYS A 12 0.21 11.21 -1.23
CA LYS A 12 -0.07 11.51 0.17
C LYS A 12 0.19 10.27 1.00
N VAL A 13 1.03 10.42 2.03
CA VAL A 13 1.27 9.34 3.00
C VAL A 13 0.15 9.37 4.05
N TYR A 14 -0.53 8.25 4.23
CA TYR A 14 -1.50 8.08 5.31
C TYR A 14 -0.77 7.89 6.65
N ALA A 15 -0.96 8.82 7.59
CA ALA A 15 -0.28 8.82 8.88
C ALA A 15 -1.15 8.29 10.05
N GLY A 16 -2.45 8.09 9.84
CA GLY A 16 -3.41 7.74 10.90
C GLY A 16 -3.46 6.26 11.29
N LEU A 17 -2.40 5.48 11.02
CA LEU A 17 -2.39 4.04 11.33
C LEU A 17 -2.50 3.76 12.83
N GLY A 18 -1.88 4.60 13.66
CA GLY A 18 -1.87 4.45 15.12
C GLY A 18 -3.17 4.86 15.80
N ASP A 19 -4.04 5.59 15.10
CA ASP A 19 -5.29 6.13 15.65
C ASP A 19 -6.50 5.21 15.41
N LEU A 20 -6.31 4.13 14.63
CA LEU A 20 -7.38 3.20 14.31
C LEU A 20 -7.71 2.31 15.52
N PRO A 21 -8.99 2.19 15.90
CA PRO A 21 -9.40 1.22 16.89
C PRO A 21 -9.16 -0.21 16.38
N HIS A 22 -9.10 -1.17 17.29
CA HIS A 22 -9.12 -2.57 16.90
C HIS A 22 -10.38 -2.86 16.09
N PHE A 23 -10.20 -3.55 14.95
CA PHE A 23 -11.30 -3.92 14.10
C PHE A 23 -12.24 -4.85 14.86
N ASN A 24 -13.51 -4.45 14.88
CA ASN A 24 -14.61 -5.23 15.36
C ASN A 24 -15.78 -4.96 14.39
N PRO A 25 -16.33 -5.99 13.73
CA PRO A 25 -17.41 -5.80 12.76
C PRO A 25 -18.67 -5.16 13.37
N ASP A 26 -18.90 -5.34 14.67
CA ASP A 26 -20.02 -4.70 15.38
C ASP A 26 -19.86 -3.18 15.47
N ASP A 27 -18.63 -2.67 15.35
CA ASP A 27 -18.31 -1.24 15.38
C ASP A 27 -18.28 -0.62 13.96
N ASP A 28 -18.50 -1.40 12.89
CA ASP A 28 -18.57 -0.92 11.51
C ASP A 28 -20.00 -0.49 11.14
N GLN A 29 -20.52 0.48 11.89
CA GLN A 29 -21.84 1.07 11.71
C GLN A 29 -21.85 2.54 12.13
N ASP A 30 -22.88 3.27 11.71
CA ASP A 30 -23.01 4.68 12.09
C ASP A 30 -23.41 4.84 13.57
N PRO A 31 -22.76 5.75 14.32
CA PRO A 31 -21.64 6.59 13.90
C PRO A 31 -20.29 5.84 13.94
N LEU A 32 -19.53 5.91 12.84
CA LEU A 32 -18.19 5.33 12.77
C LEU A 32 -17.16 6.12 13.58
N HIS A 33 -16.13 5.42 14.06
CA HIS A 33 -14.99 6.05 14.73
C HIS A 33 -14.31 7.08 13.80
N PRO A 34 -13.96 8.30 14.29
CA PRO A 34 -13.42 9.37 13.43
C PRO A 34 -12.18 8.97 12.61
N ALA A 35 -11.27 8.18 13.18
CA ALA A 35 -10.09 7.68 12.46
C ALA A 35 -10.47 6.71 11.30
N VAL A 36 -11.54 5.94 11.45
CA VAL A 36 -12.05 5.04 10.39
C VAL A 36 -12.70 5.87 9.28
N VAL A 37 -13.47 6.90 9.63
CA VAL A 37 -14.03 7.86 8.66
C VAL A 37 -12.90 8.54 7.87
N ALA A 38 -11.85 9.01 8.55
CA ALA A 38 -10.70 9.63 7.89
C ALA A 38 -9.99 8.64 6.95
N LEU A 39 -9.73 7.40 7.40
CA LEU A 39 -9.14 6.36 6.55
C LEU A 39 -9.95 6.13 5.27
N ARG A 40 -11.27 5.90 5.41
CA ARG A 40 -12.15 5.63 4.27
C ARG A 40 -12.21 6.82 3.31
N ALA A 41 -12.26 8.05 3.82
CA ALA A 41 -12.22 9.26 3.00
C ALA A 41 -10.92 9.38 2.19
N GLU A 42 -9.76 9.11 2.80
CA GLU A 42 -8.46 9.15 2.11
C GLU A 42 -8.35 8.06 1.03
N VAL A 43 -8.78 6.83 1.32
CA VAL A 43 -8.82 5.74 0.34
C VAL A 43 -9.78 6.05 -0.80
N GLY A 44 -10.96 6.58 -0.49
CA GLY A 44 -11.98 6.95 -1.47
C GLY A 44 -11.50 8.03 -2.42
N ALA A 45 -10.80 9.05 -1.92
CA ALA A 45 -10.29 10.18 -2.70
C ALA A 45 -9.07 9.83 -3.59
N ALA A 46 -8.32 8.77 -3.28
CA ALA A 46 -7.14 8.39 -4.05
C ALA A 46 -7.50 7.74 -5.40
N ASP A 47 -6.75 8.01 -6.47
CA ASP A 47 -6.93 7.30 -7.74
C ASP A 47 -6.35 5.88 -7.72
N GLY A 48 -5.42 5.61 -6.82
CA GLY A 48 -4.79 4.32 -6.60
C GLY A 48 -4.02 4.29 -5.28
N VAL A 49 -3.80 3.10 -4.73
CA VAL A 49 -3.16 2.93 -3.42
C VAL A 49 -1.88 2.10 -3.56
N LEU A 50 -0.75 2.70 -3.18
CA LEU A 50 0.52 2.00 -3.01
C LEU A 50 0.70 1.62 -1.54
N ILE A 51 0.86 0.34 -1.27
CA ILE A 51 1.09 -0.19 0.07
C ILE A 51 2.59 -0.51 0.24
N CYS A 52 3.23 0.09 1.24
CA CYS A 52 4.61 -0.26 1.61
C CYS A 52 4.57 -1.00 2.95
N THR A 53 4.82 -2.32 2.96
CA THR A 53 4.73 -3.11 4.21
C THR A 53 5.88 -4.09 4.35
N PRO A 54 6.52 -4.17 5.53
CA PRO A 54 7.42 -5.27 5.84
C PRO A 54 6.63 -6.57 6.05
N GLU A 55 7.35 -7.64 6.34
CA GLU A 55 6.81 -8.89 6.88
C GLU A 55 7.23 -9.03 8.34
N TYR A 56 6.27 -9.26 9.23
CA TYR A 56 6.51 -9.53 10.65
C TYR A 56 5.96 -10.90 11.01
N ALA A 57 6.79 -11.71 11.69
CA ALA A 57 6.45 -13.06 12.12
C ALA A 57 5.85 -13.95 10.99
N GLY A 58 6.34 -13.80 9.75
CA GLY A 58 5.86 -14.56 8.59
C GLY A 58 4.50 -14.08 8.03
N GLY A 59 4.05 -12.87 8.39
CA GLY A 59 2.79 -12.33 7.90
C GLY A 59 2.75 -10.81 7.83
N LEU A 60 1.54 -10.28 7.67
CA LEU A 60 1.27 -8.85 7.70
C LEU A 60 1.44 -8.30 9.13
N PRO A 61 1.99 -7.09 9.31
CA PRO A 61 1.96 -6.41 10.60
C PRO A 61 0.52 -6.30 11.13
N GLY A 62 0.32 -6.57 12.43
CA GLY A 62 -1.03 -6.63 13.03
C GLY A 62 -1.82 -5.32 12.88
N SER A 63 -1.19 -4.18 13.15
CA SER A 63 -1.81 -2.86 12.96
C SER A 63 -2.15 -2.58 11.50
N PHE A 64 -1.31 -3.02 10.55
CA PHE A 64 -1.60 -2.87 9.13
C PHE A 64 -2.75 -3.76 8.67
N LYS A 65 -2.81 -5.00 9.15
CA LYS A 65 -3.95 -5.89 8.88
C LYS A 65 -5.25 -5.33 9.46
N ASN A 66 -5.19 -4.74 10.66
CA ASN A 66 -6.30 -4.04 11.28
C ASN A 66 -6.83 -2.89 10.41
N LEU A 67 -5.93 -2.08 9.83
CA LEU A 67 -6.30 -1.06 8.85
C LEU A 67 -7.03 -1.66 7.64
N LEU A 68 -6.50 -2.73 7.06
CA LEU A 68 -7.14 -3.38 5.90
C LEU A 68 -8.54 -3.88 6.22
N ASP A 69 -8.78 -4.40 7.43
CA ASP A 69 -10.10 -4.88 7.84
C ASP A 69 -11.14 -3.75 7.84
N TRP A 70 -10.75 -2.55 8.28
CA TRP A 70 -11.61 -1.35 8.20
C TRP A 70 -11.92 -0.88 6.77
N THR A 71 -11.16 -1.31 5.77
CA THR A 71 -11.43 -0.97 4.35
C THR A 71 -12.38 -1.94 3.66
N VAL A 72 -12.69 -3.08 4.28
CA VAL A 72 -13.67 -4.04 3.76
C VAL A 72 -15.07 -3.55 4.12
N GLY A 73 -16.06 -3.77 3.24
CA GLY A 73 -17.46 -3.43 3.50
C GLY A 73 -17.86 -2.01 3.07
N GLY A 74 -16.99 -1.00 3.29
CA GLY A 74 -17.27 0.41 2.95
C GLY A 74 -17.28 0.73 1.44
N GLY A 75 -16.60 -0.08 0.63
CA GLY A 75 -16.62 0.00 -0.82
C GLY A 75 -15.63 0.97 -1.46
N GLU A 76 -14.95 1.82 -0.67
CA GLU A 76 -14.01 2.82 -1.17
C GLU A 76 -12.79 2.21 -1.88
N ILE A 77 -12.44 0.98 -1.51
CA ILE A 77 -11.33 0.23 -2.11
C ILE A 77 -11.77 -0.65 -3.30
N TYR A 78 -13.07 -0.79 -3.57
CA TYR A 78 -13.58 -1.71 -4.59
C TYR A 78 -13.20 -1.22 -5.99
N GLY A 79 -12.60 -2.09 -6.79
CA GLY A 79 -12.07 -1.76 -8.12
C GLY A 79 -10.88 -0.80 -8.10
N LYS A 80 -10.50 -0.26 -6.93
CA LYS A 80 -9.39 0.70 -6.80
C LYS A 80 -8.09 0.02 -7.24
N PRO A 81 -7.30 0.65 -8.12
CA PRO A 81 -5.97 0.18 -8.46
C PRO A 81 -5.09 0.13 -7.21
N VAL A 82 -4.54 -1.05 -6.92
CA VAL A 82 -3.65 -1.25 -5.77
C VAL A 82 -2.39 -1.98 -6.19
N SER A 83 -1.27 -1.59 -5.59
CA SER A 83 -0.02 -2.34 -5.67
C SER A 83 0.72 -2.26 -4.34
N TRP A 84 1.77 -3.07 -4.18
CA TRP A 84 2.56 -3.03 -2.96
C TRP A 84 4.03 -3.29 -3.15
N ILE A 85 4.83 -2.71 -2.26
CA ILE A 85 6.26 -2.92 -2.13
C ILE A 85 6.53 -3.56 -0.76
N ASN A 86 7.09 -4.75 -0.76
CA ASN A 86 7.64 -5.36 0.45
C ASN A 86 9.13 -5.04 0.55
N ALA A 87 9.47 -4.06 1.38
CA ALA A 87 10.85 -3.83 1.78
C ALA A 87 11.25 -4.85 2.84
N SER A 88 12.39 -5.51 2.66
CA SER A 88 12.92 -6.48 3.62
C SER A 88 14.41 -6.27 3.82
N SER A 89 14.94 -6.72 4.96
CA SER A 89 16.39 -6.90 5.05
C SER A 89 16.84 -8.00 4.09
N VAL A 90 18.10 -7.95 3.67
CA VAL A 90 18.72 -9.02 2.86
C VAL A 90 18.82 -10.36 3.59
N ALA A 91 18.73 -10.35 4.93
CA ALA A 91 18.75 -11.55 5.77
C ALA A 91 17.34 -12.07 6.11
N ALA A 92 16.28 -11.44 5.62
CA ALA A 92 14.91 -11.87 5.89
C ALA A 92 14.66 -13.26 5.26
N PRO A 93 14.19 -14.27 6.03
CA PRO A 93 14.08 -15.65 5.56
C PRO A 93 13.30 -15.84 4.25
N THR A 94 12.28 -15.00 4.02
CA THR A 94 11.38 -15.09 2.87
C THR A 94 11.55 -13.91 1.90
N GLY A 95 12.34 -12.90 2.28
CA GLY A 95 12.36 -11.60 1.59
C GLY A 95 10.98 -10.94 1.46
N GLY A 96 10.07 -11.19 2.42
CA GLY A 96 8.70 -10.66 2.43
C GLY A 96 7.69 -11.46 1.59
N ALA A 97 7.99 -12.70 1.21
CA ALA A 97 7.13 -13.50 0.33
C ALA A 97 5.78 -13.87 0.96
N ASP A 98 5.69 -14.02 2.27
CA ASP A 98 4.46 -14.44 2.94
C ASP A 98 3.53 -13.26 3.21
N ALA A 99 4.08 -12.09 3.57
CA ALA A 99 3.34 -10.83 3.55
C ALA A 99 2.81 -10.52 2.13
N HIS A 100 3.62 -10.72 1.09
CA HIS A 100 3.24 -10.51 -0.30
C HIS A 100 2.03 -11.38 -0.70
N LYS A 101 2.08 -12.69 -0.41
CA LYS A 101 0.98 -13.62 -0.69
C LYS A 101 -0.27 -13.31 0.14
N SER A 102 -0.09 -12.96 1.41
CA SER A 102 -1.18 -12.62 2.33
C SER A 102 -1.89 -11.36 1.89
N LEU A 103 -1.14 -10.32 1.49
CA LEU A 103 -1.71 -9.07 1.00
C LEU A 103 -2.52 -9.27 -0.27
N ARG A 104 -2.01 -10.04 -1.24
CA ARG A 104 -2.76 -10.42 -2.45
C ARG A 104 -4.09 -11.07 -2.11
N LYS A 105 -4.11 -12.01 -1.16
CA LYS A 105 -5.34 -12.65 -0.69
C LYS A 105 -6.31 -11.62 -0.10
N VAL A 106 -5.86 -10.81 0.85
CA VAL A 106 -6.71 -9.81 1.53
C VAL A 106 -7.30 -8.81 0.53
N LEU A 107 -6.49 -8.25 -0.36
CA LEU A 107 -6.94 -7.26 -1.36
C LEU A 107 -7.90 -7.86 -2.39
N THR A 108 -7.75 -9.15 -2.71
CA THR A 108 -8.72 -9.87 -3.54
C THR A 108 -10.09 -9.95 -2.86
N TYR A 109 -10.12 -10.31 -1.56
CA TYR A 109 -11.38 -10.32 -0.79
C TYR A 109 -11.97 -8.92 -0.59
N ALA A 110 -11.12 -7.90 -0.47
CA ALA A 110 -11.52 -6.51 -0.42
C ALA A 110 -12.00 -5.97 -1.77
N GLY A 111 -12.00 -6.76 -2.85
CA GLY A 111 -12.49 -6.33 -4.17
C GLY A 111 -11.61 -5.30 -4.87
N ALA A 112 -10.36 -5.12 -4.44
CA ALA A 112 -9.42 -4.19 -5.06
C ALA A 112 -8.92 -4.69 -6.43
N ARG A 113 -8.54 -3.78 -7.33
CA ARG A 113 -7.91 -4.12 -8.61
C ARG A 113 -6.40 -4.19 -8.45
N ILE A 114 -5.89 -5.40 -8.31
CA ILE A 114 -4.45 -5.63 -8.13
C ILE A 114 -3.71 -5.38 -9.44
N VAL A 115 -2.71 -4.48 -9.39
CA VAL A 115 -1.78 -4.19 -10.49
C VAL A 115 -0.53 -5.04 -10.29
N GLU A 116 -0.60 -6.31 -10.71
CA GLU A 116 0.40 -7.33 -10.40
C GLU A 116 1.83 -6.96 -10.83
N ASP A 117 1.99 -6.30 -11.97
CA ASP A 117 3.30 -5.88 -12.46
C ASP A 117 3.86 -4.66 -11.70
N ALA A 118 3.03 -3.94 -10.95
CA ALA A 118 3.46 -2.88 -10.03
C ALA A 118 3.83 -3.42 -8.62
N CYS A 119 3.61 -4.71 -8.34
CA CYS A 119 3.95 -5.33 -7.06
C CYS A 119 5.41 -5.79 -7.02
N ALA A 120 6.14 -5.45 -5.97
CA ALA A 120 7.57 -5.75 -5.87
C ALA A 120 8.01 -6.18 -4.46
N ARG A 121 8.97 -7.11 -4.41
CA ARG A 121 9.76 -7.39 -3.20
C ARG A 121 11.15 -6.81 -3.39
N ILE A 122 11.53 -5.89 -2.51
CA ILE A 122 12.76 -5.12 -2.65
C ILE A 122 13.61 -5.36 -1.39
N PRO A 123 14.62 -6.25 -1.45
CA PRO A 123 15.61 -6.36 -0.40
C PRO A 123 16.42 -5.06 -0.31
N ILE A 124 16.50 -4.50 0.89
CA ILE A 124 17.23 -3.26 1.20
C ILE A 124 18.46 -3.64 2.03
N PRO A 125 19.68 -3.63 1.45
CA PRO A 125 20.91 -3.83 2.19
C PRO A 125 21.14 -2.72 3.22
N ARG A 126 21.86 -3.03 4.30
CA ARG A 126 22.30 -1.99 5.25
C ARG A 126 23.14 -0.95 4.50
N HIS A 127 23.05 0.32 4.90
CA HIS A 127 23.76 1.45 4.30
C HIS A 127 23.29 1.89 2.90
N THR A 128 22.20 1.33 2.38
CA THR A 128 21.56 1.82 1.13
C THR A 128 20.50 2.89 1.37
N ALA A 129 20.38 3.35 2.62
CA ALA A 129 19.51 4.45 3.02
C ALA A 129 20.27 5.44 3.90
N SER A 130 20.03 6.74 3.69
CA SER A 130 20.48 7.83 4.55
C SER A 130 19.28 8.74 4.83
N ASP A 131 19.06 9.10 6.10
CA ASP A 131 17.96 9.99 6.52
C ASP A 131 16.57 9.58 6.00
N GLY A 132 16.31 8.27 5.97
CA GLY A 132 15.05 7.71 5.47
C GLY A 132 14.93 7.65 3.94
N VAL A 133 15.96 8.04 3.21
CA VAL A 133 15.99 8.05 1.73
C VAL A 133 16.88 6.93 1.22
N ILE A 134 16.35 6.10 0.31
CA ILE A 134 17.15 5.12 -0.42
C ILE A 134 18.13 5.85 -1.35
N THR A 135 19.42 5.61 -1.18
CA THR A 135 20.49 6.27 -1.96
C THR A 135 20.94 5.45 -3.16
N ASP A 136 20.73 4.13 -3.13
CA ASP A 136 21.09 3.21 -4.21
C ASP A 136 20.25 3.45 -5.48
N PRO A 137 20.87 3.72 -6.64
CA PRO A 137 20.15 4.08 -7.86
C PRO A 137 19.31 2.93 -8.44
N ASP A 138 19.75 1.68 -8.29
CA ASP A 138 19.04 0.52 -8.81
C ASP A 138 17.78 0.25 -7.98
N LEU A 139 17.87 0.35 -6.65
CA LEU A 139 16.71 0.26 -5.76
C LEU A 139 15.70 1.37 -6.05
N ARG A 140 16.16 2.61 -6.23
CA ARG A 140 15.29 3.73 -6.63
C ARG A 140 14.62 3.49 -7.98
N GLY A 141 15.34 2.93 -8.96
CA GLY A 141 14.79 2.57 -10.27
C GLY A 141 13.67 1.54 -10.17
N ARG A 142 13.83 0.52 -9.31
CA ARG A 142 12.80 -0.50 -9.05
C ARG A 142 11.56 0.09 -8.38
N ILE A 143 11.73 0.98 -7.40
CA ILE A 143 10.61 1.70 -6.76
C ILE A 143 9.90 2.59 -7.78
N ALA A 144 10.65 3.35 -8.58
CA ALA A 144 10.09 4.23 -9.61
C ALA A 144 9.31 3.45 -10.68
N MET A 145 9.78 2.27 -11.07
CA MET A 145 9.07 1.38 -11.99
C MET A 145 7.74 0.91 -11.40
N ALA A 146 7.72 0.46 -10.14
CA ALA A 146 6.50 0.04 -9.46
C ALA A 146 5.47 1.18 -9.36
N VAL A 147 5.92 2.39 -8.97
CA VAL A 147 5.09 3.59 -8.93
C VAL A 147 4.54 3.93 -10.32
N SER A 148 5.38 3.90 -11.36
CA SER A 148 4.97 4.25 -12.73
C SER A 148 3.88 3.31 -13.25
N ARG A 149 4.02 2.00 -13.02
CA ARG A 149 3.00 1.00 -13.41
C ARG A 149 1.68 1.20 -12.69
N LEU A 150 1.71 1.53 -11.40
CA LEU A 150 0.48 1.87 -10.66
C LEU A 150 -0.18 3.13 -11.24
N VAL A 151 0.59 4.19 -11.51
CA VAL A 151 0.09 5.45 -12.09
C VAL A 151 -0.47 5.26 -13.50
N GLU A 152 0.08 4.33 -14.29
CA GLU A 152 -0.50 3.96 -15.58
C GLU A 152 -1.84 3.25 -15.41
N ALA A 153 -1.93 2.34 -14.44
CA ALA A 153 -3.16 1.62 -14.15
C ALA A 153 -4.31 2.54 -13.70
N THR A 154 -4.06 3.65 -13.02
CA THR A 154 -5.14 4.58 -12.59
C THR A 154 -5.83 5.30 -13.74
N LYS A 155 -5.30 5.22 -14.97
CA LYS A 155 -5.84 5.89 -16.17
C LYS A 155 -6.76 4.99 -17.00
N ALA A 156 -6.85 3.71 -16.67
CA ALA A 156 -7.54 2.67 -17.43
C ALA A 156 -8.98 2.45 -16.97
#